data_AF-S2E9A3-F1
#
_entry.id   AF-S2E9A3-F1
#
_cell.length_a   1.000
_cell.length_b   1.000
_cell.length_c   1.000
_cell.angle_alpha   90.00
_cell.angle_beta   90.00
_cell.angle_gamma   90.00
#
_symmetry.space_group_name_H-M   'P 1'
#
loop_
_entity.id
_entity.type
_entity.pdbx_description
1 polymer ?
#
loop_
_entity_poly.entity_id
_entity_poly.type
_entity_poly.pdbx_seq_one_letter_code
_entity_poly.pdbx_strand_id
1 'polypeptide(L)' 'TIHASIEEPHLGVLFTKCRKCGGKVVQMRDAIKCTECAWIDERKLSTNYGNTDFVKLRE' A
#
# COMPACT_ATOMS: atom_id res chain seq x y z
N THR A 1 5.65 -25.70 -4.90
CA THR A 1 6.05 -24.30 -5.17
C THR A 1 4.80 -23.48 -5.37
N ILE A 2 4.74 -22.27 -4.79
CA ILE A 2 3.61 -21.34 -4.99
C ILE A 2 4.06 -20.27 -5.98
N HIS A 3 3.24 -20.02 -7.01
CA HIS A 3 3.46 -18.96 -7.99
C HIS A 3 2.32 -17.95 -7.84
N ALA A 4 2.64 -16.65 -7.84
CA ALA A 4 1.66 -15.57 -7.69
C ALA A 4 1.94 -14.43 -8.68
N SER A 5 0.88 -13.81 -9.19
CA SER A 5 0.89 -12.60 -10.01
C SER A 5 0.08 -11.49 -9.32
N ILE A 6 0.29 -10.25 -9.75
CA ILE A 6 -0.42 -9.06 -9.25
C ILE A 6 -0.83 -8.16 -10.41
N GLU A 7 -1.27 -8.70 -11.54
CA GLU A 7 -1.52 -7.93 -12.76
C GLU A 7 -2.82 -7.11 -12.66
N GLU A 8 -3.83 -7.66 -11.99
CA GLU A 8 -5.14 -7.06 -11.83
C GLU A 8 -5.11 -5.76 -11.00
N PRO A 9 -5.98 -4.77 -11.27
CA PRO A 9 -5.95 -3.46 -10.58
C PRO A 9 -6.14 -3.52 -9.06
N HIS A 10 -6.93 -4.49 -8.58
CA HIS A 10 -7.19 -4.68 -7.16
C HIS A 10 -6.07 -5.46 -6.46
N LEU A 11 -5.09 -5.98 -7.20
CA LEU A 11 -3.90 -6.63 -6.66
C LEU A 11 -2.74 -5.64 -6.64
N GLY A 12 -2.14 -5.49 -5.46
CA GLY A 12 -1.08 -4.54 -5.21
C GLY A 12 -0.90 -4.32 -3.72
N VAL A 13 -0.17 -3.27 -3.38
CA VAL A 13 -0.01 -2.86 -1.98
C VAL A 13 -1.38 -2.45 -1.43
N LEU A 14 -1.74 -2.95 -0.25
CA LEU A 14 -2.98 -2.61 0.46
C LEU A 14 -2.74 -1.62 1.61
N PHE A 15 -1.54 -1.66 2.20
CA PHE A 15 -1.10 -0.78 3.27
C PHE A 15 0.43 -0.67 3.26
N THR A 16 0.97 0.51 3.58
CA THR A 16 2.41 0.65 3.85
C THR A 16 2.70 1.77 4.84
N LYS A 17 3.89 1.71 5.42
CA LYS A 17 4.53 2.82 6.15
C LYS A 17 5.71 3.36 5.33
N CYS A 18 6.23 4.51 5.73
CA CYS A 18 7.42 5.07 5.11
C CYS A 18 8.63 4.14 5.29
N ARG A 19 9.32 3.81 4.20
CA ARG A 19 10.53 2.98 4.23
C ARG A 19 11.69 3.63 5.00
N LYS A 20 11.78 4.96 4.98
CA LYS A 20 12.90 5.72 5.56
C LYS A 20 12.76 5.94 7.07
N CYS A 21 11.56 6.29 7.55
CA CYS A 21 11.34 6.66 8.95
C CYS A 21 10.21 5.90 9.65
N GLY A 22 9.50 4.99 8.97
CA GLY A 22 8.36 4.26 9.54
C GLY A 22 7.10 5.11 9.76
N GLY A 23 7.13 6.40 9.41
CA GLY A 23 6.01 7.32 9.56
C GLY A 23 4.81 7.00 8.64
N LYS A 24 3.72 7.74 8.87
CA LYS A 24 2.52 7.67 8.04
C LYS A 24 2.82 8.14 6.62
N VAL A 25 2.02 7.64 5.69
CA VAL A 25 2.11 7.99 4.28
C VAL A 25 0.72 8.32 3.76
N VAL A 26 0.68 9.16 2.73
CA VAL A 26 -0.52 9.49 1.96
C VAL A 26 -0.34 8.99 0.54
N GLN A 27 -1.43 8.52 -0.08
CA GLN A 27 -1.43 8.12 -1.47
C GLN A 27 -1.34 9.34 -2.40
N MET A 28 -0.54 9.21 -3.45
CA MET A 28 -0.39 10.18 -4.54
C MET A 28 -0.44 9.41 -5.87
N ARG A 29 -1.62 9.28 -6.50
CA ARG A 29 -1.82 8.47 -7.73
C ARG A 29 -1.09 7.12 -7.69
N ASP A 30 0.09 7.02 -8.29
CA ASP A 30 0.92 5.80 -8.43
C ASP A 30 2.10 5.72 -7.43
N ALA A 31 2.11 6.62 -6.46
CA ALA A 31 3.13 6.74 -5.43
C ALA A 31 2.52 6.94 -4.05
N ILE A 32 3.35 6.81 -3.02
CA ILE A 32 3.05 7.25 -1.67
C ILE A 32 4.06 8.31 -1.24
N LYS A 33 3.60 9.25 -0.42
CA LYS A 33 4.46 10.28 0.18
C LYS A 33 4.38 10.21 1.69
N CYS A 34 5.53 10.19 2.35
CA CYS A 34 5.60 10.27 3.79
C CYS A 34 5.23 11.67 4.29
N THR A 35 4.37 11.74 5.30
CA THR A 35 3.99 13.01 5.95
C THR A 35 5.08 13.57 6.85
N GLU A 36 6.02 12.73 7.29
CA GLU A 36 7.06 13.10 8.25
C GLU A 36 8.39 13.51 7.58
N CYS A 37 8.92 12.67 6.70
CA CYS A 37 10.24 12.91 6.07
C CYS A 37 10.16 13.28 4.58
N ALA A 38 8.94 13.50 4.06
CA ALA A 38 8.65 13.82 2.67
C ALA A 38 9.15 12.82 1.62
N TRP A 39 9.64 11.65 2.03
CA TRP A 39 10.08 10.60 1.12
C TRP A 39 8.93 10.13 0.21
N ILE A 40 9.19 10.07 -1.09
CA ILE A 40 8.26 9.60 -2.11
C ILE A 40 8.73 8.22 -2.59
N ASP A 41 7.79 7.29 -2.72
CA ASP A 41 8.05 5.91 -3.12
C ASP A 41 6.97 5.47 -4.12
N GLU A 42 7.37 5.10 -5.33
CA GLU A 42 6.47 4.59 -6.38
C GLU A 42 6.13 3.12 -6.10
N ARG A 43 4.84 2.77 -6.15
CA ARG A 43 4.37 1.41 -5.85
C ARG A 43 3.11 1.09 -6.64
N LYS A 44 2.93 -0.17 -7.04
CA LYS A 44 1.64 -0.67 -7.53
C LYS A 44 0.64 -0.72 -6.37
N LEU A 45 -0.18 0.31 -6.24
CA LEU A 45 -1.25 0.37 -5.24
C LEU A 45 -2.45 -0.41 -5.74
N SER A 46 -3.03 -1.22 -4.86
CA SER A 46 -4.33 -1.82 -5.11
C SER A 46 -5.40 -0.72 -5.21
N THR A 47 -6.44 -0.93 -6.02
CA THR A 47 -7.66 -0.10 -5.94
C THR A 47 -8.31 -0.11 -4.55
N ASN A 48 -7.97 -1.09 -3.71
CA ASN A 48 -8.43 -1.21 -2.32
C ASN A 48 -7.41 -0.67 -1.31
N TYR A 49 -6.41 0.10 -1.73
CA TYR A 49 -5.42 0.68 -0.82
C TYR A 49 -6.08 1.50 0.29
N GLY A 50 -5.72 1.21 1.54
CA GLY A 50 -6.28 1.87 2.73
C GLY A 50 -7.67 1.38 3.16
N ASN A 51 -8.34 0.53 2.37
CA ASN A 51 -9.56 -0.16 2.82
C ASN A 51 -9.14 -1.31 3.76
N THR A 52 -9.69 -1.42 4.96
CA THR A 52 -9.37 -2.49 5.92
C THR A 52 -10.36 -3.67 5.90
N ASP A 53 -11.44 -3.57 5.13
CA ASP A 53 -12.57 -4.52 5.14
C ASP A 53 -12.20 -5.90 4.60
N PHE A 54 -11.03 -6.03 3.95
CA PHE A 54 -10.52 -7.31 3.44
C PHE A 54 -10.00 -8.23 4.56
N VAL A 55 -9.66 -7.70 5.73
CA VAL A 55 -9.22 -8.51 6.88
C VAL A 55 -10.35 -8.61 7.90
N LYS A 56 -11.13 -9.68 7.84
CA LYS A 56 -12.08 -10.04 8.91
C LYS A 56 -11.34 -10.86 9.98
N LEU A 57 -10.74 -10.18 10.95
CA LEU A 57 -10.11 -10.83 12.11
C LEU A 57 -11.17 -11.34 13.10
N ARG A 58 -11.92 -12.38 12.70
CA ARG A 58 -12.96 -13.10 13.47
C ARG A 58 -14.18 -12.24 13.87
N GLU A 59 -15.37 -12.85 13.78
CA GLU A 59 -16.54 -12.43 14.57
C GLU A 59 -16.35 -12.79 16.04
#